data_AF-J3HLV8-F1
#
_entry.id   AF-J3HLV8-F1
#
_cell.length_a   1.000
_cell.length_b   1.000
_cell.length_c   1.000
_cell.angle_alpha   90.00
_cell.angle_beta   90.00
_cell.angle_gamma   90.00
#
_symmetry.space_group_name_H-M   'P 1'
#
loop_
_entity.id
_entity.type
_entity.pdbx_description
1 polymer ?
#
loop_
_entity_poly.entity_id
_entity_poly.type
_entity_poly.pdbx_seq_one_letter_code
_entity_poly.pdbx_strand_id
1 'polypeptide(L)'
;MWRLFKQLFGGRTSPPEPEDDGREIVRFDDEGFHRSSKFGRSMGWRQDWSWSEITAFGFSFSPAIYPDPWFGDYMEDEWFITVQNETGPENIFFDAAWLDIDRLPPALVRNMPGLDIANLQQGLRAAAGGFHNYEGEGRWLGWSKPAPKPVRRSRAKVKTAPTAKPKTRKQAR
;
A
#
# COMPACT_ATOMS: atom_id res chain seq x y z
N MET A 1 -18.91 40.32 -13.39
CA MET A 1 -17.51 40.47 -12.95
C MET A 1 -17.18 39.90 -11.56
N TRP A 2 -18.14 39.38 -10.79
CA TRP A 2 -17.87 38.74 -9.48
C TRP A 2 -17.45 37.25 -9.57
N ARG A 3 -17.68 36.60 -10.71
CA ARG A 3 -17.39 35.17 -10.92
C ARG A 3 -15.91 34.87 -11.26
N LEU A 4 -15.19 35.78 -11.91
CA LEU A 4 -13.77 35.58 -12.23
C LEU A 4 -12.85 35.75 -11.02
N PHE A 5 -13.19 36.64 -10.08
CA PHE A 5 -12.38 36.81 -8.85
C PHE A 5 -12.44 35.60 -7.91
N LYS A 6 -13.54 34.85 -7.90
CA LYS A 6 -13.60 33.57 -7.13
C LYS A 6 -12.73 32.47 -7.75
N GLN A 7 -12.45 32.54 -9.05
CA GLN A 7 -11.69 31.52 -9.77
C GLN A 7 -10.17 31.66 -9.58
N LEU A 8 -9.69 32.83 -9.13
CA LEU A 8 -8.28 33.07 -8.82
C LEU A 8 -7.92 32.83 -7.35
N PHE A 9 -8.91 32.75 -6.45
CA PHE A 9 -8.70 32.54 -5.01
C PHE A 9 -9.31 31.24 -4.46
N GLY A 10 -10.15 30.54 -5.23
CA GLY A 10 -10.66 29.21 -4.89
C GLY A 10 -9.80 28.14 -5.54
N GLY A 11 -8.88 27.57 -4.76
CA GLY A 11 -7.99 26.50 -5.21
C GLY A 11 -8.73 25.31 -5.84
N ARG A 12 -8.01 24.62 -6.73
CA ARG A 12 -8.24 23.25 -7.23
C ARG A 12 -9.70 22.85 -7.34
N THR A 13 -10.28 23.06 -8.52
CA THR A 13 -11.51 22.38 -8.91
C THR A 13 -11.18 20.90 -9.10
N SER A 14 -11.32 20.11 -8.04
CA SER A 14 -11.53 18.67 -8.18
C SER A 14 -12.70 18.45 -9.15
N PRO A 15 -12.64 17.42 -10.01
CA PRO A 15 -13.76 17.07 -10.88
C PRO A 15 -15.06 16.98 -10.06
N PRO A 16 -16.23 17.35 -10.62
CA PRO A 16 -17.48 17.30 -9.88
C PRO A 16 -17.69 15.90 -9.31
N GLU A 17 -17.88 15.82 -7.99
CA GLU A 17 -18.18 14.56 -7.30
C GLU A 17 -19.39 13.91 -7.99
N PRO A 18 -19.26 12.69 -8.53
CA PRO A 18 -20.42 11.96 -9.04
C PRO A 18 -21.43 11.77 -7.90
N GLU A 19 -22.72 11.73 -8.23
CA GLU A 19 -23.79 11.44 -7.26
C GLU A 19 -23.44 10.15 -6.49
N ASP A 20 -23.22 10.32 -5.18
CA ASP A 20 -22.61 9.34 -4.28
C ASP A 20 -23.62 8.25 -3.91
N ASP A 21 -23.72 7.22 -4.75
CA ASP A 21 -24.55 6.03 -4.54
C ASP A 21 -24.03 5.10 -3.43
N GLY A 22 -23.00 5.54 -2.68
CA GLY A 22 -22.37 4.81 -1.60
C GLY A 22 -21.40 3.73 -2.06
N ARG A 23 -21.19 3.58 -3.38
CA ARG A 23 -20.18 2.67 -3.91
C ARG A 23 -18.79 3.21 -3.64
N GLU A 24 -17.86 2.29 -3.44
CA GLU A 24 -16.44 2.61 -3.49
C GLU A 24 -16.11 3.15 -4.89
N ILE A 25 -15.16 4.07 -4.99
CA ILE A 25 -14.60 4.55 -6.26
C ILE A 25 -13.09 4.48 -6.13
N VAL A 26 -12.45 3.70 -6.99
CA VAL A 26 -10.98 3.58 -7.05
C VAL A 26 -10.45 4.23 -8.32
N ARG A 27 -9.42 5.06 -8.20
CA ARG A 27 -8.75 5.73 -9.31
C ARG A 27 -7.24 5.79 -9.11
N PHE A 28 -6.51 5.67 -10.22
CA PHE A 28 -5.09 5.95 -10.30
C PHE A 28 -4.87 7.07 -11.31
N ASP A 29 -4.23 8.15 -10.89
CA ASP A 29 -3.94 9.31 -11.74
C ASP A 29 -2.52 9.85 -11.51
N ASP A 30 -2.24 11.05 -12.02
CA ASP A 30 -0.91 11.64 -11.93
C ASP A 30 -0.51 12.01 -10.50
N GLU A 31 -1.46 12.25 -9.58
CA GLU A 31 -1.19 12.59 -8.18
C GLU A 31 -0.98 11.32 -7.33
N GLY A 32 -1.73 10.24 -7.60
CA GLY A 32 -1.56 9.00 -6.87
C GLY A 32 -2.69 7.99 -7.02
N PHE A 33 -2.91 7.27 -5.92
CA PHE A 33 -4.05 6.38 -5.71
C PHE A 33 -5.10 7.11 -4.89
N HIS A 34 -6.33 7.09 -5.39
CA HIS A 34 -7.49 7.71 -4.79
C HIS A 34 -8.57 6.66 -4.61
N ARG A 35 -9.00 6.46 -3.37
CA ARG A 35 -10.13 5.62 -3.01
C ARG A 35 -11.14 6.47 -2.28
N SER A 36 -12.35 6.56 -2.80
CA SER A 36 -13.44 7.31 -2.18
C SER A 36 -14.56 6.36 -1.82
N SER A 37 -14.90 6.25 -0.53
CA SER A 37 -16.10 5.52 -0.09
C SER A 37 -16.85 6.32 0.97
N LYS A 38 -18.18 6.25 0.95
CA LYS A 38 -19.02 6.95 1.94
C LYS A 38 -18.68 6.52 3.37
N PHE A 39 -18.47 5.22 3.56
CA PHE A 39 -18.07 4.67 4.85
C PHE A 39 -16.70 5.20 5.28
N GLY A 40 -15.69 5.16 4.40
CA GLY A 40 -14.36 5.70 4.66
C GLY A 40 -14.39 7.19 5.03
N ARG A 41 -15.17 8.00 4.30
CA ARG A 41 -15.37 9.41 4.61
C ARG A 41 -16.03 9.62 5.99
N SER A 42 -17.06 8.83 6.32
CA SER A 42 -17.74 8.94 7.63
C SER A 42 -16.85 8.55 8.82
N MET A 43 -15.92 7.62 8.60
CA MET A 43 -14.96 7.18 9.63
C MET A 43 -13.72 8.07 9.71
N GLY A 44 -13.63 9.11 8.87
CA GLY A 44 -12.46 9.99 8.78
C GLY A 44 -11.20 9.28 8.27
N TRP A 45 -11.37 8.17 7.54
CA TRP A 45 -10.24 7.43 6.98
C TRP A 45 -9.62 8.19 5.82
N ARG A 46 -8.30 8.09 5.72
CA ARG A 46 -7.56 8.63 4.59
C ARG A 46 -8.04 7.98 3.28
N GLN A 47 -8.23 8.81 2.26
CA GLN A 47 -8.77 8.40 0.96
C GLN A 47 -7.72 8.53 -0.18
N ASP A 48 -6.60 9.21 0.06
CA ASP A 48 -5.65 9.59 -0.99
C ASP A 48 -4.20 9.28 -0.59
N TRP A 49 -3.43 8.66 -1.50
CA TRP A 49 -2.02 8.32 -1.30
C TRP A 49 -1.19 8.68 -2.53
N SER A 50 -0.12 9.45 -2.32
CA SER A 50 0.77 9.83 -3.40
C SER A 50 1.64 8.66 -3.88
N TRP A 51 2.11 8.73 -5.12
CA TRP A 51 3.05 7.73 -5.66
C TRP A 51 4.33 7.57 -4.81
N SER A 52 4.78 8.62 -4.13
CA SER A 52 5.95 8.55 -3.23
C SER A 52 5.72 7.68 -2.00
N GLU A 53 4.48 7.55 -1.53
CA GLU A 53 4.12 6.78 -0.34
C GLU A 53 3.90 5.30 -0.65
N ILE A 54 3.50 4.96 -1.88
CA ILE A 54 3.26 3.59 -2.30
C ILE A 54 4.58 2.83 -2.43
N THR A 55 4.78 1.80 -1.62
CA THR A 55 6.00 0.98 -1.58
C THR A 55 5.83 -0.39 -2.21
N ALA A 56 4.60 -0.86 -2.41
CA ALA A 56 4.33 -2.14 -3.06
C ALA A 56 2.94 -2.17 -3.71
N PHE A 57 2.76 -3.09 -4.65
CA PHE A 57 1.48 -3.38 -5.29
C PHE A 57 1.37 -4.87 -5.59
N GLY A 58 0.18 -5.43 -5.39
CA GLY A 58 -0.05 -6.83 -5.65
C GLY A 58 -1.51 -7.24 -5.56
N PHE A 59 -1.71 -8.55 -5.60
CA PHE A 59 -3.00 -9.21 -5.53
C PHE A 59 -3.03 -10.20 -4.35
N SER A 60 -4.16 -10.28 -3.66
CA SER A 60 -4.41 -11.19 -2.54
C SER A 60 -5.63 -12.04 -2.87
N PHE A 61 -5.55 -13.32 -2.55
CA PHE A 61 -6.69 -14.23 -2.55
C PHE A 61 -6.68 -15.00 -1.24
N SER A 62 -7.58 -14.65 -0.33
CA SER A 62 -7.56 -15.13 1.06
C SER A 62 -8.96 -15.32 1.61
N PRO A 63 -9.15 -16.16 2.65
CA PRO A 63 -10.45 -16.28 3.29
C PRO A 63 -10.98 -14.93 3.77
N ALA A 64 -12.27 -14.68 3.56
CA ALA A 64 -12.94 -13.47 4.02
C ALA A 64 -12.81 -13.34 5.54
N ILE A 65 -12.37 -12.16 6.00
CA ILE A 65 -12.27 -11.89 7.45
C ILE A 65 -13.68 -11.81 8.07
N TYR A 66 -14.65 -11.36 7.27
CA TYR A 66 -16.05 -11.24 7.66
C TYR A 66 -16.92 -12.08 6.71
N PRO A 67 -17.08 -13.39 6.97
CA PRO A 67 -17.89 -14.26 6.13
C PRO A 67 -19.35 -13.78 6.12
N ASP A 68 -20.01 -13.94 4.97
CA ASP A 68 -21.40 -13.53 4.81
C ASP A 68 -22.32 -14.57 5.47
N PRO A 69 -23.27 -14.16 6.33
CA PRO A 69 -24.13 -15.10 7.06
C PRO A 69 -24.98 -16.03 6.19
N TRP A 70 -25.19 -15.70 4.92
CA TRP A 70 -25.98 -16.46 3.96
C TRP A 70 -25.11 -17.22 2.93
N PHE A 71 -23.93 -16.69 2.60
CA PHE A 71 -23.00 -17.31 1.65
C PHE A 71 -22.02 -18.28 2.33
N GLY A 72 -21.80 -18.12 3.64
CA GLY A 72 -20.85 -18.93 4.41
C GLY A 72 -19.42 -18.43 4.29
N ASP A 73 -18.46 -19.29 4.58
CA ASP A 73 -17.04 -18.99 4.39
C ASP A 73 -16.73 -18.91 2.89
N TYR A 74 -15.98 -17.90 2.48
CA TYR A 74 -15.56 -17.73 1.09
C TYR A 74 -14.18 -17.07 1.03
N MET A 75 -13.62 -17.03 -0.17
CA MET A 75 -12.36 -16.38 -0.49
C MET A 75 -12.63 -15.01 -1.12
N GLU A 76 -11.94 -13.99 -0.62
CA GLU A 76 -11.92 -12.64 -1.16
C GLU A 76 -10.73 -12.47 -2.09
N ASP A 77 -10.99 -11.95 -3.29
CA ASP A 77 -9.99 -11.48 -4.23
C ASP A 77 -9.85 -9.95 -4.19
N GLU A 78 -8.65 -9.49 -3.85
CA GLU A 78 -8.39 -8.07 -3.64
C GLU A 78 -7.08 -7.64 -4.28
N TRP A 79 -7.09 -6.47 -4.90
CA TRP A 79 -5.85 -5.74 -5.16
C TRP A 79 -5.40 -5.07 -3.87
N PHE A 80 -4.09 -4.88 -3.72
CA PHE A 80 -3.55 -4.08 -2.64
C PHE A 80 -2.43 -3.16 -3.10
N ILE A 81 -2.34 -2.01 -2.45
CA ILE A 81 -1.10 -1.22 -2.37
C ILE A 81 -0.54 -1.34 -0.95
N THR A 82 0.78 -1.35 -0.82
CA THR A 82 1.43 -1.11 0.46
C THR A 82 1.89 0.34 0.48
N VAL A 83 1.61 1.04 1.57
CA VAL A 83 2.03 2.43 1.78
C VAL A 83 2.93 2.52 3.02
N GLN A 84 3.91 3.41 2.97
CA GLN A 84 4.69 3.73 4.17
C GLN A 84 3.94 4.77 5.01
N ASN A 85 3.57 4.40 6.24
CA ASN A 85 3.02 5.33 7.22
C ASN A 85 4.00 5.54 8.40
N GLU A 86 3.60 6.33 9.40
CA GLU A 86 4.42 6.63 10.58
C GLU A 86 4.66 5.42 11.50
N THR A 87 3.73 4.46 11.52
CA THR A 87 3.74 3.28 12.39
C THR A 87 4.31 2.04 11.72
N GLY A 88 4.47 2.04 10.39
CA GLY A 88 4.98 0.93 9.61
C GLY A 88 4.43 0.89 8.17
N PRO A 89 4.69 -0.20 7.44
CA PRO A 89 4.00 -0.46 6.18
C PRO A 89 2.54 -0.86 6.45
N GLU A 90 1.61 -0.28 5.70
CA GLU A 90 0.18 -0.58 5.77
C GLU A 90 -0.31 -1.03 4.40
N ASN A 91 -1.19 -2.05 4.37
CA ASN A 91 -1.81 -2.51 3.14
C ASN A 91 -3.20 -1.89 3.00
N ILE A 92 -3.44 -1.28 1.85
CA ILE A 92 -4.75 -0.76 1.47
C ILE A 92 -5.30 -1.70 0.40
N PHE A 93 -6.36 -2.42 0.77
CA PHE A 93 -7.05 -3.36 -0.10
C PHE A 93 -8.24 -2.71 -0.80
N PHE A 94 -8.56 -3.20 -1.99
CA PHE A 94 -9.73 -2.82 -2.77
C PHE A 94 -10.11 -3.95 -3.73
N ASP A 95 -11.39 -4.00 -4.09
CA ASP A 95 -12.00 -5.10 -4.85
C ASP A 95 -11.28 -5.39 -6.18
N ALA A 96 -11.12 -6.68 -6.51
CA ALA A 96 -10.46 -7.14 -7.73
C ALA A 96 -11.08 -6.58 -9.02
N ALA A 97 -12.38 -6.31 -9.05
CA ALA A 97 -13.10 -5.81 -10.21
C ALA A 97 -12.69 -4.40 -10.63
N TRP A 98 -11.98 -3.64 -9.78
CA TRP A 98 -11.53 -2.29 -10.11
C TRP A 98 -10.41 -2.24 -11.16
N LEU A 99 -9.65 -3.32 -11.34
CA LEU A 99 -8.55 -3.36 -12.31
C LEU A 99 -8.68 -4.56 -13.23
N ASP A 100 -8.67 -4.26 -14.53
CA ASP A 100 -8.42 -5.24 -15.58
C ASP A 100 -6.90 -5.32 -15.81
N ILE A 101 -6.32 -6.50 -15.57
CA ILE A 101 -4.88 -6.74 -15.72
C ILE A 101 -4.39 -6.52 -17.15
N ASP A 102 -5.26 -6.70 -18.14
CA ASP A 102 -4.94 -6.49 -19.55
C ASP A 102 -5.09 -5.02 -19.96
N ARG A 103 -5.66 -4.17 -19.09
CA ARG A 103 -5.94 -2.75 -19.32
C ARG A 103 -5.66 -1.88 -18.09
N LEU A 104 -4.49 -2.07 -17.50
CA LEU A 104 -4.09 -1.30 -16.32
C LEU A 104 -4.05 0.22 -16.58
N PRO A 105 -4.40 1.06 -15.58
CA PRO A 105 -4.31 2.51 -15.69
C PRO A 105 -2.90 2.97 -16.10
N PRO A 106 -2.76 3.87 -17.09
CA PRO A 106 -1.45 4.32 -17.55
C PRO A 106 -0.58 4.94 -16.45
N ALA A 107 -1.20 5.65 -15.51
CA ALA A 107 -0.48 6.24 -14.37
C ALA A 107 0.12 5.18 -13.44
N LEU A 108 -0.56 4.04 -13.25
CA LEU A 108 -0.05 2.91 -12.47
C LEU A 108 1.17 2.30 -13.13
N VAL A 109 1.07 1.94 -14.40
CA VAL A 109 2.16 1.32 -15.16
C VAL A 109 3.40 2.23 -15.20
N ARG A 110 3.20 3.54 -15.39
CA ARG A 110 4.27 4.52 -15.41
C ARG A 110 5.02 4.65 -14.08
N ASN A 111 4.32 4.54 -12.95
CA ASN A 111 4.90 4.70 -11.62
C ASN A 111 5.41 3.39 -11.00
N MET A 112 5.16 2.24 -11.63
CA MET A 112 5.59 0.92 -11.18
C MET A 112 6.46 0.23 -12.24
N PRO A 113 7.68 0.75 -12.51
CA PRO A 113 8.57 0.14 -13.49
C PRO A 113 8.96 -1.28 -13.04
N GLY A 114 8.88 -2.23 -13.97
CA GLY A 114 9.18 -3.63 -13.71
C GLY A 114 8.03 -4.41 -13.04
N LEU A 115 6.80 -3.93 -13.15
CA LEU A 115 5.60 -4.65 -12.71
C LEU A 115 5.56 -6.07 -13.32
N ASP A 116 5.56 -7.09 -12.45
CA ASP A 116 5.49 -8.49 -12.83
C ASP A 116 4.04 -8.91 -13.09
N ILE A 117 3.58 -8.63 -14.32
CA ILE A 117 2.23 -8.98 -14.78
C ILE A 117 2.01 -10.50 -14.73
N ALA A 118 3.03 -11.30 -15.02
CA ALA A 118 2.90 -12.76 -15.04
C ALA A 118 2.64 -13.32 -13.64
N ASN A 119 3.26 -12.73 -12.61
CA ASN A 119 2.98 -13.11 -11.22
C ASN A 119 1.55 -12.71 -10.80
N LEU A 120 1.09 -11.51 -11.16
CA LEU A 120 -0.29 -11.08 -10.88
C LEU A 120 -1.34 -11.95 -11.57
N GLN A 121 -1.08 -12.35 -12.83
CA GLN A 121 -1.94 -13.27 -13.56
C GLN A 121 -2.04 -14.64 -12.91
N GLN A 122 -1.02 -15.11 -12.18
CA GLN A 122 -1.12 -16.36 -11.41
C GLN A 122 -2.12 -16.21 -10.27
N GLY A 123 -2.11 -15.08 -9.55
CA GLY A 123 -3.10 -14.79 -8.52
C GLY A 123 -4.53 -14.74 -9.06
N LEU A 124 -4.73 -14.04 -10.17
CA LEU A 124 -6.04 -13.97 -10.83
C LEU A 124 -6.52 -15.36 -11.30
N ARG A 125 -5.62 -16.24 -11.76
CA ARG A 125 -5.98 -17.62 -12.11
C ARG A 125 -6.37 -18.46 -10.87
N ALA A 126 -5.73 -18.22 -9.73
CA ALA A 126 -6.11 -18.87 -8.48
C ALA A 126 -7.53 -18.44 -8.06
N ALA A 127 -7.84 -17.14 -8.12
CA ALA A 127 -9.17 -16.60 -7.85
C ALA A 127 -10.23 -17.11 -8.85
N ALA A 128 -9.87 -17.28 -10.12
CA ALA A 128 -10.76 -17.84 -11.14
C ALA A 128 -11.17 -19.31 -10.88
N GLY A 129 -10.50 -20.00 -9.94
CA GLY A 129 -10.92 -21.32 -9.44
C GLY A 129 -12.22 -21.30 -8.63
N GLY A 130 -12.71 -20.11 -8.23
CA GLY A 130 -14.00 -19.89 -7.59
C GLY A 130 -13.90 -19.51 -6.12
N PHE A 131 -15.02 -19.03 -5.57
CA PHE A 131 -15.11 -18.44 -4.22
C PHE A 131 -14.79 -19.38 -3.05
N HIS A 132 -14.68 -20.69 -3.28
CA HIS A 132 -14.30 -21.68 -2.26
C HIS A 132 -12.98 -22.39 -2.61
N ASN A 133 -12.17 -21.81 -3.49
CA ASN A 133 -10.88 -22.38 -3.88
C ASN A 133 -9.79 -22.10 -2.82
N TYR A 134 -9.92 -22.70 -1.64
CA TYR A 134 -8.95 -22.50 -0.54
C TYR A 134 -7.54 -22.99 -0.89
N GLU A 135 -7.41 -23.99 -1.78
CA GLU A 135 -6.09 -24.45 -2.26
C GLU A 135 -5.35 -23.37 -3.07
N GLY A 136 -6.09 -22.42 -3.63
CA GLY A 136 -5.56 -21.27 -4.34
C GLY A 136 -5.14 -20.12 -3.43
N GLU A 137 -5.26 -20.21 -2.10
CA GLU A 137 -4.91 -19.13 -1.18
C GLU A 137 -3.48 -18.62 -1.43
N GLY A 138 -3.33 -17.30 -1.48
CA GLY A 138 -2.01 -16.72 -1.63
C GLY A 138 -1.98 -15.22 -1.80
N ARG A 139 -0.75 -14.72 -1.92
CA ARG A 139 -0.47 -13.31 -2.17
C ARG A 139 0.62 -13.17 -3.22
N TRP A 140 0.32 -12.43 -4.27
CA TRP A 140 1.19 -12.22 -5.43
C TRP A 140 1.63 -10.78 -5.47
N LEU A 141 2.91 -10.55 -5.16
CA LEU A 141 3.52 -9.23 -5.23
C LEU A 141 3.92 -8.94 -6.69
N GLY A 142 3.24 -8.00 -7.34
CA GLY A 142 3.56 -7.59 -8.70
C GLY A 142 4.70 -6.58 -8.74
N TRP A 143 4.82 -5.74 -7.73
CA TRP A 143 5.84 -4.71 -7.69
C TRP A 143 6.17 -4.28 -6.26
N SER A 144 7.43 -3.89 -6.05
CA SER A 144 7.85 -3.20 -4.83
C SER A 144 8.95 -2.18 -5.13
N LYS A 145 8.97 -1.09 -4.34
CA LYS A 145 10.08 -0.16 -4.36
C LYS A 145 11.34 -0.89 -3.89
N PRO A 146 12.48 -0.70 -4.58
CA PRO A 146 13.73 -1.25 -4.11
C PRO A 146 14.05 -0.67 -2.74
N ALA A 147 14.43 -1.53 -1.80
CA ALA A 147 14.87 -1.10 -0.49
C ALA A 147 16.02 -0.08 -0.65
N PRO A 148 16.03 1.01 0.14
CA PRO A 148 17.11 1.96 0.09
C PRO A 148 18.43 1.22 0.33
N LYS A 149 19.39 1.34 -0.60
CA LYS A 149 20.70 0.70 -0.46
C LYS A 149 21.28 1.08 0.89
N PRO A 150 21.71 0.12 1.73
CA PRO A 150 22.25 0.45 3.05
C PRO A 150 23.45 1.36 2.85
N VAL A 151 23.37 2.58 3.40
CA VAL A 151 24.52 3.48 3.48
C VAL A 151 25.55 2.75 4.31
N ARG A 152 26.61 2.26 3.66
CA ARG A 152 27.70 1.52 4.28
C ARG A 152 28.38 2.47 5.26
N ARG A 153 27.92 2.50 6.52
CA ARG A 153 28.57 3.25 7.59
C ARG A 153 29.97 2.65 7.73
N SER A 154 30.96 3.35 7.20
CA SER A 154 32.36 3.03 7.44
C SER A 154 32.56 3.03 8.95
N ARG A 155 32.70 1.82 9.51
CA ARG A 155 32.97 1.61 10.93
C ARG A 155 34.32 2.26 11.21
N ALA A 156 34.31 3.48 11.77
CA ALA A 156 35.52 4.08 12.28
C ALA A 156 36.09 3.12 13.33
N LYS A 157 37.35 2.68 13.13
CA LYS A 157 38.08 1.86 14.10
C LYS A 157 38.10 2.62 15.43
N VAL A 158 37.28 2.18 16.38
CA VAL A 158 37.39 2.59 17.78
C VAL A 158 38.76 2.10 18.25
N LYS A 159 39.71 3.02 18.41
CA LYS A 159 40.97 2.74 19.12
C LYS A 159 40.59 2.46 20.58
N THR A 160 40.57 1.20 20.96
CA THR A 160 40.48 0.77 22.35
C THR A 160 41.69 1.33 23.11
N ALA A 161 41.44 2.23 24.06
CA ALA A 161 42.45 2.70 25.00
C ALA A 161 42.84 1.55 25.95
N PRO A 162 44.13 1.42 26.32
CA PRO A 162 44.60 0.34 27.17
C PRO A 162 44.07 0.48 28.60
N THR A 163 43.49 -0.61 29.10
CA THR A 163 42.90 -0.76 30.42
C THR A 163 43.99 -0.65 31.50
N ALA A 164 43.88 0.36 32.38
CA ALA A 164 44.76 0.50 33.54
C ALA A 164 44.45 -0.58 34.59
N LYS A 165 45.49 -1.32 35.01
CA LYS A 165 45.41 -2.35 36.06
C LYS A 165 45.09 -1.73 37.44
N PRO A 166 44.17 -2.31 38.23
CA PRO A 166 43.89 -1.83 39.58
C PRO A 166 45.04 -2.16 40.56
N LYS A 167 45.51 -1.15 41.30
CA LYS A 167 46.47 -1.29 42.39
C LYS A 167 45.80 -1.88 43.63
N THR A 168 46.28 -3.04 44.07
CA THR A 168 45.89 -3.70 45.32
C THR A 168 46.37 -2.88 46.52
N ARG A 169 45.44 -2.31 47.29
CA ARG A 169 45.73 -1.64 48.57
C ARG A 169 45.70 -2.69 49.68
N LYS A 170 46.89 -3.10 50.18
CA LYS A 170 47.01 -3.87 51.42
C LYS A 170 46.59 -2.98 52.59
N GLN A 171 45.57 -3.39 53.34
CA GLN A 171 45.31 -2.88 54.68
C GLN A 171 46.14 -3.69 55.68
N ALA A 172 46.82 -2.98 56.58
CA ALA A 172 47.56 -3.53 57.70
C ALA A 172 46.61 -3.85 58.86
N ARG A 173 47.04 -4.81 59.68
CA ARG A 173 46.46 -5.19 60.98
C ARG A 173 46.53 -4.05 61.98
#